data_AF-A0A7K4GRR3-F1
#
_entry.id   AF-A0A7K4GRR3-F1
#
_cell.length_a   1.000
_cell.length_b   1.000
_cell.length_c   1.000
_cell.angle_alpha   90.00
_cell.angle_beta   90.00
_cell.angle_gamma   90.00
#
_symmetry.space_group_name_H-M   'P 1'
#
loop_
_entity.id
_entity.type
_entity.pdbx_description
1 polymer ?
#
loop_
_entity_poly.entity_id
_entity_poly.type
_entity_poly.pdbx_seq_one_letter_code
_entity_poly.pdbx_strand_id
1 'polypeptide(L)'
;MDKQRILKEAQKIATKFSFWMVSGNISHLYGYVHETPEERYELEVKFDDDFPHIPPDFVYHKEIKELLGDFQLETVKNWATSSSVVDIIVELKTKIQQALSVSDKEEDQPISAISEAYNIPDNKIVEKSLETDGDEKESTEKETKEEEYITPDLSAYPPDFEYKQFVNPTESQENIFYEEESDEATIKNDEIKTGETMSQVAPKLTEPELFADHEQTSVALSTEIGLIQQEYAYDQKSHQKGDLDIYLTITLTKTFIVHINFTNYPARPSVNVPEEAYNLIGDVYQKLDVLRNWNAKEPSHIVDILHELENKLFFIKDIEQESKKILGEYQCDLDSDDVTKLQVHLVTYGFKEYLMDVNLETHPKPPIINLSSQLQQIIMSPLTELKSYKNWVEGETEPVEIIRELAWLVDKNSRINFEIDLLKEHYKEIEYNASTSILNVDMKGKMKTQDLMFQFQINLPIEYPMKVPSIKIINEFELESHEKIKEDLQSSFKNFFDDWSPFSYLVDLFNAISKKIFEVSVVSCVICHKIDCPTCSLKIAGPEQETCHTDCPYCERSYHKHCWEQTIKSFGKCGFCLKTPPPSMMP
;
A
#
# COMPACT_ATOMS: atom_id res chain seq x y z
N MET A 1 20.84 16.86 2.25
CA MET A 1 19.59 16.10 2.40
C MET A 1 19.77 15.03 3.48
N ASP A 2 19.16 15.20 4.66
CA ASP A 2 19.14 14.18 5.71
C ASP A 2 18.06 13.12 5.41
N LYS A 3 18.43 12.08 4.66
CA LYS A 3 17.51 10.99 4.26
C LYS A 3 16.89 10.27 5.45
N GLN A 4 17.58 10.17 6.60
CA GLN A 4 17.02 9.53 7.79
C GLN A 4 15.93 10.39 8.42
N ARG A 5 16.11 11.72 8.43
CA ARG A 5 15.06 12.64 8.89
C ARG A 5 13.85 12.60 7.96
N ILE A 6 14.05 12.59 6.64
CA ILE A 6 12.95 12.49 5.65
C ILE A 6 12.16 11.19 5.87
N LEU A 7 12.84 10.05 5.99
CA LEU A 7 12.19 8.76 6.26
C LEU A 7 11.36 8.80 7.55
N LYS A 8 11.89 9.36 8.64
CA LYS A 8 11.15 9.50 9.90
C LYS A 8 9.92 10.39 9.77
N GLU A 9 10.02 11.51 9.05
CA GLU A 9 8.87 12.39 8.82
C GLU A 9 7.83 11.71 7.92
N ALA A 10 8.24 11.07 6.82
CA ALA A 10 7.37 10.31 5.93
C ALA A 10 6.58 9.22 6.69
N GLN A 11 7.26 8.45 7.57
CA GLN A 11 6.62 7.46 8.42
C GLN A 11 5.58 8.07 9.37
N LYS A 12 5.91 9.17 10.04
CA LYS A 12 4.95 9.83 10.95
C LYS A 12 3.74 10.40 10.20
N ILE A 13 3.94 10.94 9.00
CA ILE A 13 2.85 11.44 8.15
C ILE A 13 1.95 10.27 7.76
N ALA A 14 2.50 9.19 7.20
CA ALA A 14 1.76 8.00 6.78
C ALA A 14 1.02 7.30 7.95
N THR A 15 1.50 7.46 9.19
CA THR A 15 0.82 6.92 10.38
C THR A 15 -0.43 7.72 10.76
N LYS A 16 -0.48 9.02 10.46
CA LYS A 16 -1.58 9.92 10.85
C LYS A 16 -2.50 10.33 9.70
N PHE A 17 -2.01 10.26 8.48
CA PHE A 17 -2.66 10.73 7.26
C PHE A 17 -2.42 9.74 6.13
N SER A 18 -3.32 9.69 5.16
CA SER A 18 -3.24 8.81 4.00
C SER A 18 -2.26 9.36 2.96
N PHE A 19 -0.96 9.24 3.22
CA PHE A 19 0.12 9.65 2.31
C PHE A 19 0.92 8.45 1.81
N TRP A 20 1.37 8.54 0.55
CA TRP A 20 2.23 7.57 -0.11
C TRP A 20 3.38 8.27 -0.87
N MET A 21 4.39 7.51 -1.27
CA MET A 21 5.53 8.01 -2.03
C MET A 21 5.17 8.09 -3.53
N VAL A 22 5.57 9.17 -4.19
CA VAL A 22 5.40 9.32 -5.64
C VAL A 22 6.59 8.69 -6.35
N SER A 23 6.32 7.73 -7.24
CA SER A 23 7.35 7.03 -8.04
C SER A 23 8.49 6.41 -7.21
N GLY A 24 8.19 5.96 -5.99
CA GLY A 24 9.19 5.39 -5.08
C GLY A 24 10.21 6.40 -4.51
N ASN A 25 10.03 7.70 -4.75
CA ASN A 25 10.90 8.75 -4.22
C ASN A 25 10.40 9.23 -2.86
N ILE A 26 11.12 8.88 -1.78
CA ILE A 26 10.76 9.29 -0.42
C ILE A 26 10.81 10.82 -0.19
N SER A 27 11.49 11.55 -1.08
CA SER A 27 11.54 13.01 -1.04
C SER A 27 10.29 13.64 -1.66
N HIS A 28 9.35 12.86 -2.19
CA HIS A 28 8.09 13.33 -2.75
C HIS A 28 6.94 12.47 -2.24
N LEU A 29 6.15 13.04 -1.33
CA LEU A 29 4.96 12.41 -0.79
C LEU A 29 3.71 13.04 -1.38
N TYR A 30 2.67 12.24 -1.58
CA TYR A 30 1.35 12.67 -2.01
C TYR A 30 0.31 12.02 -1.11
N GLY A 31 -0.74 12.76 -0.74
CA GLY A 31 -1.81 12.20 0.09
C GLY A 31 -2.94 13.16 0.38
N TYR A 32 -3.83 12.73 1.26
CA TYR A 32 -5.00 13.49 1.68
C TYR A 32 -4.80 14.07 3.09
N VAL A 33 -5.02 15.38 3.22
CA VAL A 33 -4.98 16.08 4.51
C VAL A 33 -6.30 15.92 5.26
N HIS A 34 -7.41 15.98 4.50
CA HIS A 34 -8.77 15.80 4.99
C HIS A 34 -9.63 15.21 3.87
N GLU A 35 -10.65 14.44 4.23
CA GLU A 35 -11.60 13.81 3.32
C GLU A 35 -13.00 14.01 3.90
N THR A 36 -13.91 14.51 3.06
CA THR A 36 -15.35 14.55 3.30
C THR A 36 -16.01 13.53 2.36
N PRO A 37 -17.31 13.23 2.54
CA PRO A 37 -18.02 12.35 1.61
C PRO A 37 -18.05 12.86 0.15
N GLU A 38 -17.88 14.17 -0.05
CA GLU A 38 -18.03 14.84 -1.34
C GLU A 38 -16.68 15.23 -1.95
N GLU A 39 -15.68 15.54 -1.13
CA GLU A 39 -14.41 16.10 -1.58
C GLU A 39 -13.20 15.54 -0.82
N ARG A 40 -12.05 15.51 -1.51
CA ARG A 40 -10.75 15.13 -0.97
C ARG A 40 -9.78 16.29 -1.07
N TYR A 41 -9.15 16.65 0.04
CA TYR A 41 -8.19 17.76 0.10
C TYR A 41 -6.77 17.22 -0.04
N GLU A 42 -6.30 17.21 -1.29
CA GLU A 42 -5.02 16.64 -1.72
C GLU A 42 -3.83 17.58 -1.49
N LEU A 43 -2.70 17.00 -1.08
CA LEU A 43 -1.45 17.72 -0.80
C LEU A 43 -0.24 16.91 -1.27
N GLU A 44 0.68 17.59 -1.97
CA GLU A 44 2.04 17.07 -2.17
C GLU A 44 3.03 17.72 -1.21
N VAL A 45 3.97 16.92 -0.70
CA VAL A 45 5.09 17.35 0.13
C VAL A 45 6.40 16.99 -0.57
N LYS A 46 7.19 18.00 -0.92
CA LYS A 46 8.49 17.83 -1.60
C LYS A 46 9.63 18.26 -0.69
N PHE A 47 10.50 17.32 -0.34
CA PHE A 47 11.67 17.57 0.48
C PHE A 47 12.84 18.02 -0.40
N ASP A 48 13.32 19.24 -0.15
CA ASP A 48 14.49 19.79 -0.81
C ASP A 48 15.81 19.16 -0.29
N ASP A 49 16.89 19.32 -1.05
CA ASP A 49 18.24 18.91 -0.67
C ASP A 49 18.72 19.58 0.64
N ASP A 50 18.23 20.78 0.95
CA ASP A 50 18.62 21.51 2.16
C ASP A 50 17.80 21.15 3.42
N PHE A 51 16.86 20.20 3.33
CA PHE A 51 16.09 19.73 4.50
C PHE A 51 16.99 19.03 5.55
N PRO A 52 16.85 19.35 6.87
CA PRO A 52 15.76 20.08 7.52
C PRO A 52 16.01 21.59 7.76
N HIS A 53 17.03 22.19 7.16
CA HIS A 53 17.34 23.62 7.37
C HIS A 53 16.29 24.55 6.75
N ILE A 54 15.65 24.10 5.67
CA ILE A 54 14.53 24.77 5.00
C ILE A 54 13.28 23.85 5.12
N PRO A 55 12.07 24.40 5.30
CA PRO A 55 10.86 23.58 5.29
C PRO A 55 10.68 22.88 3.93
N PRO A 56 9.96 21.75 3.88
CA PRO A 56 9.60 21.14 2.60
C PRO A 56 8.66 22.07 1.81
N ASP A 57 8.66 21.91 0.49
CA ASP A 57 7.74 22.59 -0.40
C ASP A 57 6.38 21.87 -0.41
N PHE A 58 5.31 22.65 -0.31
CA PHE A 58 3.94 22.16 -0.22
C PHE A 58 3.18 22.57 -1.46
N VAL A 59 2.79 21.59 -2.28
CA VAL A 59 1.98 21.82 -3.47
C VAL A 59 0.52 21.55 -3.12
N TYR A 60 -0.22 22.63 -2.88
CA TYR A 60 -1.65 22.55 -2.58
C TYR A 60 -2.46 22.34 -3.86
N HIS A 61 -3.35 21.34 -3.84
CA HIS A 61 -4.29 21.09 -4.92
C HIS A 61 -5.39 22.16 -4.97
N LYS A 62 -6.19 22.14 -6.04
CA LYS A 62 -7.13 23.21 -6.38
C LYS A 62 -8.17 23.44 -5.29
N GLU A 63 -8.69 22.37 -4.71
CA GLU A 63 -9.76 22.35 -3.71
C GLU A 63 -9.31 23.05 -2.42
N ILE A 64 -8.07 22.84 -1.99
CA ILE A 64 -7.49 23.53 -0.81
C ILE A 64 -7.36 25.03 -1.09
N LYS A 65 -6.89 25.40 -2.29
CA LYS A 65 -6.71 26.81 -2.68
C LYS A 65 -8.04 27.53 -2.82
N GLU A 66 -9.05 26.87 -3.37
CA GLU A 66 -10.40 27.43 -3.51
C GLU A 66 -11.07 27.62 -2.15
N LEU A 67 -10.92 26.65 -1.24
CA LEU A 67 -11.51 26.72 0.10
C LEU A 67 -10.84 27.77 1.00
N LEU A 68 -9.51 27.83 1.01
CA LEU A 68 -8.75 28.67 1.95
C LEU A 68 -8.30 30.02 1.36
N GLY A 69 -8.34 30.19 0.04
CA GLY A 69 -7.81 31.37 -0.64
C GLY A 69 -6.32 31.59 -0.42
N ASP A 70 -5.92 32.84 -0.19
CA ASP A 70 -4.55 33.18 0.20
C ASP A 70 -4.35 32.93 1.70
N PHE A 71 -3.70 31.82 2.05
CA PHE A 71 -3.38 31.47 3.44
C PHE A 71 -1.88 31.28 3.65
N GLN A 72 -1.46 31.45 4.90
CA GLN A 72 -0.12 31.09 5.37
C GLN A 72 -0.23 30.18 6.59
N LEU A 73 0.68 29.21 6.72
CA LEU A 73 0.77 28.31 7.87
C LEU A 73 1.86 28.84 8.82
N GLU A 74 1.50 29.06 10.09
CA GLU A 74 2.41 29.61 11.09
C GLU A 74 3.56 28.65 11.40
N THR A 75 3.31 27.35 11.33
CA THR A 75 4.33 26.29 11.47
C THR A 75 5.38 26.34 10.34
N VAL A 76 5.00 26.73 9.12
CA VAL A 76 5.95 26.93 8.01
C VAL A 76 6.73 28.23 8.20
N LYS A 77 6.06 29.31 8.60
CA LYS A 77 6.69 30.62 8.81
C LYS A 77 7.72 30.59 9.94
N ASN A 78 7.45 29.83 11.00
CA ASN A 78 8.32 29.67 12.15
C ASN A 78 9.13 28.37 12.10
N TRP A 79 9.50 27.93 10.89
CA TRP A 79 10.25 26.69 10.69
C TRP A 79 11.61 26.72 11.40
N ALA A 80 11.92 25.65 12.12
CA ALA A 80 13.21 25.39 12.72
C ALA A 80 13.65 23.96 12.39
N THR A 81 14.94 23.65 12.51
CA THR A 81 15.47 22.29 12.26
C THR A 81 14.88 21.23 13.18
N SER A 82 14.30 21.62 14.32
CA SER A 82 13.57 20.74 15.24
C SER A 82 12.10 20.55 14.89
N SER A 83 11.54 21.36 13.98
CA SER A 83 10.13 21.33 13.60
C SER A 83 9.76 20.02 12.88
N SER A 84 8.48 19.67 12.96
CA SER A 84 7.91 18.44 12.42
C SER A 84 6.99 18.79 11.24
N VAL A 85 7.11 18.06 10.14
CA VAL A 85 6.26 18.27 8.95
C VAL A 85 4.81 17.89 9.27
N VAL A 86 4.62 16.92 10.17
CA VAL A 86 3.31 16.52 10.68
C VAL A 86 2.56 17.69 11.31
N ASP A 87 3.25 18.59 12.00
CA ASP A 87 2.60 19.72 12.69
C ASP A 87 2.03 20.72 11.67
N ILE A 88 2.71 20.87 10.52
CA ILE A 88 2.23 21.67 9.40
C ILE A 88 0.95 21.07 8.81
N ILE A 89 0.93 19.75 8.60
CA ILE A 89 -0.25 19.05 8.05
C ILE A 89 -1.42 19.09 9.04
N VAL A 90 -1.16 19.00 10.34
CA VAL A 90 -2.19 19.16 11.39
C VAL A 90 -2.75 20.58 11.41
N GLU A 91 -1.90 21.61 11.29
CA GLU A 91 -2.35 23.00 11.18
C GLU A 91 -3.23 23.20 9.95
N LEU A 92 -2.81 22.68 8.79
CA LEU A 92 -3.57 22.75 7.54
C LEU A 92 -4.92 22.05 7.65
N LYS A 93 -4.96 20.82 8.18
CA LYS A 93 -6.21 20.10 8.45
C LYS A 93 -7.15 20.91 9.32
N THR A 94 -6.62 21.55 10.37
CA THR A 94 -7.40 22.39 11.28
C THR A 94 -8.02 23.57 10.53
N LYS A 95 -7.28 24.23 9.63
CA LYS A 95 -7.79 25.34 8.82
C LYS A 95 -8.87 24.90 7.83
N ILE A 96 -8.68 23.75 7.16
CA ILE A 96 -9.68 23.16 6.26
C ILE A 96 -10.99 22.90 7.03
N GLN A 97 -10.90 22.24 8.20
CA GLN A 97 -12.07 21.95 9.03
C GLN A 97 -12.79 23.22 9.51
N GLN A 98 -12.03 24.27 9.88
CA GLN A 98 -12.61 25.55 10.26
C GLN A 98 -13.36 26.20 9.10
N ALA A 99 -12.78 26.22 7.89
CA ALA A 99 -13.40 26.81 6.71
C ALA A 99 -14.71 26.10 6.35
N LEU A 100 -14.72 24.76 6.37
CA LEU A 100 -15.93 23.96 6.13
C LEU A 100 -17.03 24.22 7.17
N SER A 101 -16.65 24.39 8.43
CA SER A 101 -17.64 24.69 9.49
C SER A 101 -18.27 26.09 9.40
N VAL A 102 -17.69 26.99 8.59
CA VAL A 102 -18.21 28.35 8.35
C VAL A 102 -19.18 28.36 7.17
N SER A 103 -18.93 27.59 6.09
CA SER A 103 -19.84 27.53 4.94
C SER A 103 -21.23 27.03 5.33
N ASP A 104 -21.30 26.05 6.22
CA ASP A 104 -22.58 25.45 6.67
C ASP A 104 -23.47 26.42 7.47
N LYS A 105 -22.92 27.55 7.94
CA LYS A 105 -23.66 28.54 8.75
C LYS A 105 -24.21 29.72 7.95
N GLU A 106 -23.77 29.91 6.72
CA GLU A 106 -24.23 31.04 5.89
C GLU A 106 -25.49 30.73 5.06
N GLU A 107 -25.86 29.46 4.87
CA GLU A 107 -27.06 29.11 4.08
C GLU A 107 -28.40 29.26 4.83
N ASP A 108 -28.40 29.47 6.16
CA ASP A 108 -29.64 29.51 6.98
C ASP A 108 -30.02 30.90 7.54
N GLN A 109 -29.40 32.00 7.08
CA GLN A 109 -29.84 33.36 7.45
C GLN A 109 -30.45 34.16 6.29
N PRO A 110 -31.73 34.59 6.39
CA PRO A 110 -32.32 35.45 5.38
C PRO A 110 -31.73 36.86 5.46
N ILE A 111 -31.19 37.30 4.33
CA ILE A 111 -30.64 38.63 4.07
C ILE A 111 -31.66 39.72 4.44
N SER A 112 -31.31 40.60 5.39
CA SER A 112 -31.92 41.92 5.53
C SER A 112 -30.85 43.01 5.52
N ALA A 113 -31.15 44.07 4.79
CA ALA A 113 -30.19 45.01 4.21
C ALA A 113 -29.72 46.14 5.15
N ILE A 114 -28.43 46.48 5.01
CA ILE A 114 -27.78 47.79 4.89
C ILE A 114 -28.45 49.02 5.56
N SER A 115 -27.70 49.68 6.45
CA SER A 115 -27.47 51.14 6.41
C SER A 115 -26.27 51.58 7.27
N GLU A 116 -25.28 52.22 6.62
CA GLU A 116 -24.60 53.52 6.95
C GLU A 116 -24.46 53.96 8.42
N ALA A 117 -23.44 54.67 8.91
CA ALA A 117 -22.15 55.18 8.45
C ALA A 117 -21.50 55.92 9.66
N TYR A 118 -20.20 56.25 9.52
CA TYR A 118 -19.44 57.34 10.17
C TYR A 118 -18.71 57.20 11.53
N ASN A 119 -17.40 57.48 11.43
CA ASN A 119 -16.50 58.24 12.32
C ASN A 119 -15.55 57.53 13.33
N ILE A 120 -14.32 57.34 12.84
CA ILE A 120 -12.97 57.58 13.44
C ILE A 120 -12.92 58.99 14.14
N PRO A 121 -12.00 59.37 15.09
CA PRO A 121 -10.69 58.79 15.47
C PRO A 121 -10.30 58.74 16.97
N ASP A 122 -9.09 58.20 17.18
CA ASP A 122 -8.01 58.65 18.08
C ASP A 122 -7.71 57.88 19.39
N ASN A 123 -6.69 57.02 19.27
CA ASN A 123 -5.35 57.22 19.85
C ASN A 123 -5.25 57.40 21.38
N LYS A 124 -4.68 56.39 22.07
CA LYS A 124 -3.66 56.63 23.11
C LYS A 124 -2.94 55.37 23.59
N ILE A 125 -1.63 55.39 23.34
CA ILE A 125 -0.54 54.70 24.03
C ILE A 125 -0.57 55.05 25.53
N VAL A 126 -0.47 54.06 26.43
CA VAL A 126 0.20 54.19 27.74
C VAL A 126 0.81 52.84 28.14
N GLU A 127 2.14 52.82 28.29
CA GLU A 127 2.95 51.85 29.03
C GLU A 127 2.71 51.92 30.55
N LYS A 128 2.78 50.79 31.27
CA LYS A 128 3.52 50.59 32.56
C LYS A 128 3.11 49.27 33.24
N SER A 129 4.04 48.32 33.40
CA SER A 129 4.89 48.04 34.59
C SER A 129 4.13 47.37 35.75
N LEU A 130 4.34 46.07 35.99
CA LEU A 130 5.25 45.44 36.99
C LEU A 130 4.60 45.16 38.35
N GLU A 131 4.73 43.89 38.79
CA GLU A 131 4.78 43.38 40.19
C GLU A 131 3.48 43.49 41.03
N THR A 132 3.07 42.58 41.92
CA THR A 132 3.60 41.37 42.60
C THR A 132 2.44 40.74 43.41
N ASP A 133 2.60 39.48 43.84
CA ASP A 133 1.93 38.78 44.95
C ASP A 133 0.40 38.58 44.85
N GLY A 134 -0.16 37.37 44.92
CA GLY A 134 0.06 36.33 45.92
C GLY A 134 -1.24 36.20 46.71
N ASP A 135 -2.03 35.15 46.47
CA ASP A 135 -2.82 34.48 47.51
C ASP A 135 -3.57 33.25 46.97
N GLU A 136 -3.49 32.21 47.78
CA GLU A 136 -4.17 30.93 47.70
C GLU A 136 -5.70 31.07 47.71
N LYS A 137 -6.39 30.23 46.93
CA LYS A 137 -7.66 29.62 47.32
C LYS A 137 -8.04 28.42 46.45
N GLU A 138 -8.02 27.26 47.11
CA GLU A 138 -8.92 26.12 47.02
C GLU A 138 -9.95 26.01 45.88
N SER A 139 -9.97 24.78 45.35
CA SER A 139 -11.14 23.99 44.94
C SER A 139 -11.78 24.29 43.58
N THR A 140 -11.49 23.43 42.60
CA THR A 140 -12.53 22.60 41.97
C THR A 140 -11.87 21.45 41.22
N GLU A 141 -12.06 20.24 41.74
CA GLU A 141 -11.86 18.99 41.01
C GLU A 141 -12.67 19.06 39.71
N LYS A 142 -11.99 19.12 38.57
CA LYS A 142 -12.58 18.76 37.28
C LYS A 142 -12.26 17.29 37.05
N GLU A 143 -13.27 16.45 37.25
CA GLU A 143 -13.35 15.11 36.68
C GLU A 143 -12.93 15.16 35.21
N THR A 144 -11.74 14.66 34.91
CA THR A 144 -11.40 14.20 33.57
C THR A 144 -12.25 12.98 33.31
N LYS A 145 -13.34 13.18 32.56
CA LYS A 145 -14.09 12.07 31.97
C LYS A 145 -13.11 11.23 31.15
N GLU A 146 -12.96 9.97 31.56
CA GLU A 146 -12.40 8.93 30.72
C GLU A 146 -13.28 8.86 29.46
N GLU A 147 -12.72 9.27 28.32
CA GLU A 147 -13.33 8.97 27.02
C GLU A 147 -13.09 7.49 26.77
N GLU A 148 -14.08 6.67 27.15
CA GLU A 148 -14.23 5.31 26.66
C GLU A 148 -14.09 5.32 25.13
N TYR A 149 -13.11 4.58 24.62
CA TYR A 149 -12.99 4.27 23.21
C TYR A 149 -14.27 3.54 22.77
N ILE A 150 -15.19 4.25 22.12
CA ILE A 150 -16.27 3.64 21.36
C ILE A 150 -15.62 3.09 20.08
N THR A 151 -15.40 1.78 20.04
CA THR A 151 -15.12 1.06 18.79
C THR A 151 -16.20 1.40 17.77
N PRO A 152 -15.86 1.76 16.51
CA PRO A 152 -16.85 2.07 15.49
C PRO A 152 -17.86 0.92 15.36
N ASP A 153 -19.14 1.24 15.52
CA ASP A 153 -20.23 0.29 15.29
C ASP A 153 -20.30 -0.03 13.79
N LEU A 154 -19.79 -1.21 13.41
CA LEU A 154 -19.80 -1.72 12.04
C LEU A 154 -21.21 -2.03 11.52
N SER A 155 -22.26 -1.90 12.35
CA SER A 155 -23.67 -2.01 11.93
C SER A 155 -24.31 -0.69 11.52
N ALA A 156 -23.60 0.44 11.66
CA ALA A 156 -24.03 1.76 11.19
C ALA A 156 -23.66 2.04 9.71
N TYR A 157 -23.00 1.10 9.04
CA TYR A 157 -22.87 1.14 7.57
C TYR A 157 -24.24 0.89 6.93
N PRO A 158 -24.68 1.74 5.98
CA PRO A 158 -25.85 1.43 5.17
C PRO A 158 -25.63 0.07 4.49
N PRO A 159 -26.61 -0.85 4.48
CA PRO A 159 -26.51 -2.01 3.63
C PRO A 159 -26.32 -1.54 2.19
N ASP A 160 -25.37 -2.17 1.51
CA ASP A 160 -25.02 -1.90 0.12
C ASP A 160 -26.28 -1.69 -0.73
N PHE A 161 -26.27 -0.55 -1.41
CA PHE A 161 -27.09 -0.17 -2.56
C PHE A 161 -27.97 -1.31 -3.13
N GLU A 162 -29.24 -1.35 -2.71
CA GLU A 162 -30.26 -2.15 -3.40
C GLU A 162 -30.38 -1.63 -4.84
N TYR A 163 -29.91 -2.41 -5.80
CA TYR A 163 -30.25 -2.22 -7.21
C TYR A 163 -31.77 -2.28 -7.34
N LYS A 164 -32.41 -1.12 -7.44
CA LYS A 164 -33.76 -1.03 -7.97
C LYS A 164 -33.72 -1.59 -9.38
N GLN A 165 -34.39 -2.73 -9.58
CA GLN A 165 -34.76 -3.27 -10.87
C GLN A 165 -35.30 -2.14 -11.76
N PHE A 166 -34.53 -1.73 -12.76
CA PHE A 166 -35.08 -0.97 -13.87
C PHE A 166 -36.00 -1.92 -14.64
N VAL A 167 -37.29 -1.66 -14.51
CA VAL A 167 -38.32 -2.21 -15.39
C VAL A 167 -38.09 -1.61 -16.78
N ASN A 168 -37.81 -2.46 -17.77
CA ASN A 168 -37.73 -2.08 -19.18
C ASN A 168 -39.00 -1.34 -19.61
N PRO A 169 -38.90 -0.11 -20.15
CA PRO A 169 -39.97 0.48 -20.93
C PRO A 169 -39.90 -0.09 -22.35
N THR A 170 -40.96 -0.79 -22.70
CA THR A 170 -41.35 -1.21 -24.04
C THR A 170 -41.31 -0.05 -25.04
N GLU A 171 -40.84 -0.37 -26.25
CA GLU A 171 -41.07 0.30 -27.55
C GLU A 171 -41.83 1.64 -27.56
N SER A 172 -41.17 2.68 -28.07
CA SER A 172 -41.77 3.54 -29.09
C SER A 172 -40.69 4.34 -29.84
N GLN A 173 -40.74 4.24 -31.16
CA GLN A 173 -40.05 5.06 -32.15
C GLN A 173 -40.19 6.56 -31.85
N GLU A 174 -39.14 7.35 -32.10
CA GLU A 174 -39.24 8.59 -32.88
C GLU A 174 -37.87 9.14 -33.29
N ASN A 175 -37.80 9.56 -34.56
CA ASN A 175 -36.70 10.18 -35.27
C ASN A 175 -36.16 11.43 -34.57
N ILE A 176 -34.83 11.60 -34.44
CA ILE A 176 -34.20 12.94 -34.54
C ILE A 176 -32.83 12.82 -35.21
N PHE A 177 -32.74 13.43 -36.40
CA PHE A 177 -31.54 13.77 -37.18
C PHE A 177 -30.52 14.58 -36.37
N TYR A 178 -29.23 14.34 -36.56
CA TYR A 178 -28.20 15.38 -36.45
C TYR A 178 -27.38 15.41 -37.74
N GLU A 179 -27.52 16.51 -38.47
CA GLU A 179 -26.72 16.91 -39.61
C GLU A 179 -25.32 17.34 -39.13
N GLU A 180 -24.29 16.88 -39.83
CA GLU A 180 -22.94 17.41 -39.79
C GLU A 180 -22.91 18.75 -40.57
N GLU A 181 -22.62 19.86 -39.89
CA GLU A 181 -22.14 21.08 -40.53
C GLU A 181 -20.61 21.16 -40.41
N SER A 182 -19.98 21.05 -41.58
CA SER A 182 -18.57 21.30 -41.84
C SER A 182 -18.30 22.79 -41.94
N ASP A 183 -17.37 23.32 -41.13
CA ASP A 183 -16.83 24.68 -41.31
C ASP A 183 -15.37 24.63 -41.77
N GLU A 184 -15.14 25.42 -42.83
CA GLU A 184 -13.96 25.55 -43.66
C GLU A 184 -12.78 26.19 -42.92
N ALA A 185 -11.58 25.60 -43.06
CA ALA A 185 -10.32 26.27 -42.76
C ALA A 185 -9.64 26.73 -44.06
N THR A 186 -9.59 28.04 -44.19
CA THR A 186 -8.97 28.84 -45.25
C THR A 186 -7.45 28.66 -45.28
N ILE A 187 -6.86 28.26 -46.42
CA ILE A 187 -5.44 28.54 -46.72
C ILE A 187 -5.34 29.17 -48.11
N LYS A 188 -5.06 30.48 -48.11
CA LYS A 188 -4.56 31.23 -49.27
C LYS A 188 -3.08 30.92 -49.46
N ASN A 189 -2.66 30.65 -50.68
CA ASN A 189 -1.31 30.97 -51.15
C ASN A 189 -1.29 31.12 -52.68
N ASP A 190 -0.37 31.98 -53.10
CA ASP A 190 -0.43 32.83 -54.27
C ASP A 190 -0.16 32.17 -55.64
N GLU A 191 -0.77 32.80 -56.64
CA GLU A 191 -0.43 32.70 -58.06
C GLU A 191 0.97 33.25 -58.37
N ILE A 192 1.79 32.54 -59.16
CA ILE A 192 2.66 33.13 -60.20
C ILE A 192 2.77 32.20 -61.43
N LYS A 193 1.96 32.53 -62.44
CA LYS A 193 2.24 32.76 -63.88
C LYS A 193 3.18 31.86 -64.74
N THR A 194 2.59 31.52 -65.90
CA THR A 194 3.11 31.53 -67.31
C THR A 194 4.11 30.44 -67.73
N GLY A 195 3.99 29.78 -68.89
CA GLY A 195 3.05 29.92 -70.01
C GLY A 195 3.36 28.97 -71.17
N GLU A 196 2.56 29.10 -72.23
CA GLU A 196 2.68 28.58 -73.61
C GLU A 196 2.38 27.08 -73.86
N THR A 197 1.82 26.62 -74.99
CA THR A 197 0.97 27.09 -76.10
C THR A 197 0.82 25.86 -77.02
N MET A 198 -0.38 25.60 -77.58
CA MET A 198 -0.70 24.63 -78.66
C MET A 198 -0.59 23.13 -78.28
N SER A 199 -1.51 22.22 -78.65
CA SER A 199 -2.27 22.13 -79.89
C SER A 199 -3.53 21.30 -79.67
N GLN A 200 -4.64 21.73 -80.27
CA GLN A 200 -5.91 21.00 -80.32
C GLN A 200 -5.79 19.79 -81.23
N VAL A 201 -5.98 18.59 -80.69
CA VAL A 201 -6.45 17.42 -81.44
C VAL A 201 -7.61 16.86 -80.65
N ALA A 202 -8.82 17.01 -81.20
CA ALA A 202 -10.04 16.44 -80.64
C ALA A 202 -9.95 14.90 -80.64
N PRO A 203 -9.99 14.22 -79.49
CA PRO A 203 -10.31 12.81 -79.46
C PRO A 203 -11.83 12.67 -79.47
N LYS A 204 -12.29 12.04 -80.54
CA LYS A 204 -13.56 11.34 -80.71
C LYS A 204 -14.10 10.86 -79.34
N LEU A 205 -15.29 11.34 -78.95
CA LEU A 205 -16.08 10.77 -77.88
C LEU A 205 -16.22 9.27 -78.17
N THR A 206 -15.46 8.46 -77.46
CA THR A 206 -15.66 7.03 -77.41
C THR A 206 -16.63 6.85 -76.25
N GLU A 207 -17.81 6.33 -76.56
CA GLU A 207 -18.78 5.89 -75.56
C GLU A 207 -18.03 5.07 -74.50
N PRO A 208 -18.33 5.24 -73.20
CA PRO A 208 -17.84 4.30 -72.23
C PRO A 208 -18.48 2.95 -72.55
N GLU A 209 -17.69 2.00 -73.06
CA GLU A 209 -17.93 0.57 -72.92
C GLU A 209 -17.90 0.25 -71.41
N LEU A 210 -18.94 0.68 -70.70
CA LEU A 210 -19.13 0.48 -69.26
C LEU A 210 -19.86 -0.84 -68.94
N PHE A 211 -19.95 -1.74 -69.92
CA PHE A 211 -20.58 -3.06 -69.80
C PHE A 211 -19.81 -4.15 -70.56
N ALA A 212 -18.49 -4.03 -70.65
CA ALA A 212 -17.64 -5.16 -71.03
C ALA A 212 -17.38 -6.04 -69.79
N ASP A 213 -18.02 -7.20 -69.77
CA ASP A 213 -17.72 -8.37 -68.92
C ASP A 213 -17.69 -8.15 -67.39
N HIS A 214 -18.84 -7.76 -66.81
CA HIS A 214 -19.10 -8.19 -65.44
C HIS A 214 -19.53 -9.65 -65.47
N GLU A 215 -18.60 -10.55 -65.11
CA GLU A 215 -18.91 -11.88 -64.61
C GLU A 215 -20.15 -11.76 -63.71
N GLN A 216 -21.23 -12.47 -64.08
CA GLN A 216 -22.45 -12.57 -63.29
C GLN A 216 -22.06 -13.11 -61.92
N THR A 217 -21.77 -12.19 -61.01
CA THR A 217 -21.57 -12.51 -59.62
C THR A 217 -22.88 -13.10 -59.16
N SER A 218 -22.86 -14.31 -58.59
CA SER A 218 -24.10 -14.94 -58.15
C SER A 218 -24.80 -13.97 -57.18
N VAL A 219 -26.10 -13.77 -57.35
CA VAL A 219 -26.89 -12.86 -56.50
C VAL A 219 -26.70 -13.23 -55.02
N ALA A 220 -26.64 -14.53 -54.73
CA ALA A 220 -26.38 -15.04 -53.38
C ALA A 220 -25.03 -14.57 -52.81
N LEU A 221 -23.96 -14.59 -53.60
CA LEU A 221 -22.64 -14.16 -53.14
C LEU A 221 -22.60 -12.65 -52.86
N SER A 222 -23.29 -11.84 -53.68
CA SER A 222 -23.42 -10.40 -53.42
C SER A 222 -24.25 -10.11 -52.16
N THR A 223 -25.29 -10.92 -51.89
CA THR A 223 -26.09 -10.82 -50.67
C THR A 223 -25.24 -11.09 -49.43
N GLU A 224 -24.44 -12.17 -49.41
CA GLU A 224 -23.59 -12.49 -48.26
C GLU A 224 -22.55 -11.41 -47.98
N ILE A 225 -21.92 -10.85 -49.03
CA ILE A 225 -21.00 -9.71 -48.87
C ILE A 225 -21.74 -8.50 -48.29
N GLY A 226 -22.97 -8.25 -48.74
CA GLY A 226 -23.81 -7.17 -48.21
C GLY A 226 -24.15 -7.35 -46.73
N LEU A 227 -24.42 -8.58 -46.28
CA LEU A 227 -24.64 -8.90 -44.86
C LEU A 227 -23.37 -8.68 -44.03
N ILE A 228 -22.21 -9.15 -44.51
CA ILE A 228 -20.94 -8.90 -43.83
C ILE A 228 -20.67 -7.40 -43.73
N GLN A 229 -20.91 -6.63 -44.80
CA GLN A 229 -20.69 -5.18 -44.82
C GLN A 229 -21.57 -4.41 -43.82
N GLN A 230 -22.75 -4.93 -43.49
CA GLN A 230 -23.65 -4.28 -42.53
C GLN A 230 -23.14 -4.37 -41.09
N GLU A 231 -22.35 -5.40 -40.77
CA GLU A 231 -21.99 -5.73 -39.39
C GLU A 231 -20.48 -5.67 -39.11
N TYR A 232 -19.65 -5.96 -40.11
CA TYR A 232 -18.21 -6.09 -39.96
C TYR A 232 -17.44 -5.27 -41.01
N ALA A 233 -16.31 -4.72 -40.58
CA ALA A 233 -15.32 -4.19 -41.50
C ALA A 233 -14.57 -5.35 -42.18
N TYR A 234 -14.28 -5.22 -43.47
CA TYR A 234 -13.54 -6.24 -44.21
C TYR A 234 -12.70 -5.63 -45.34
N ASP A 235 -11.63 -6.32 -45.69
CA ASP A 235 -10.83 -6.08 -46.89
C ASP A 235 -10.97 -7.24 -47.88
N GLN A 236 -10.96 -6.94 -49.17
CA GLN A 236 -10.97 -7.96 -50.21
C GLN A 236 -9.53 -8.34 -50.59
N LYS A 237 -9.14 -9.60 -50.37
CA LYS A 237 -7.74 -10.05 -50.52
C LYS A 237 -7.33 -10.29 -51.98
N SER A 238 -8.29 -10.70 -52.81
CA SER A 238 -8.08 -11.00 -54.22
C SER A 238 -9.13 -10.34 -55.10
N HIS A 239 -8.91 -10.34 -56.42
CA HIS A 239 -9.93 -9.87 -57.37
C HIS A 239 -11.20 -10.73 -57.38
N GLN A 240 -11.19 -11.91 -56.73
CA GLN A 240 -12.36 -12.76 -56.62
C GLN A 240 -13.28 -12.26 -55.51
N LYS A 241 -14.55 -12.06 -55.84
CA LYS A 241 -15.57 -11.68 -54.86
C LYS A 241 -15.83 -12.85 -53.92
N GLY A 242 -15.82 -12.58 -52.61
CA GLY A 242 -16.02 -13.60 -51.56
C GLY A 242 -14.73 -14.15 -50.94
N ASP A 243 -13.57 -13.55 -51.22
CA ASP A 243 -12.29 -13.85 -50.57
C ASP A 243 -11.89 -12.64 -49.68
N LEU A 244 -12.26 -12.69 -48.41
CA LEU A 244 -12.26 -11.54 -47.50
C LEU A 244 -11.34 -11.76 -46.29
N ASP A 245 -10.67 -10.69 -45.86
CA ASP A 245 -10.06 -10.57 -44.54
C ASP A 245 -11.01 -9.71 -43.69
N ILE A 246 -11.64 -10.30 -42.67
CA ILE A 246 -12.70 -9.69 -41.87
C ILE A 246 -12.14 -9.27 -40.51
N TYR A 247 -12.39 -8.02 -40.12
CA TYR A 247 -11.93 -7.45 -38.86
C TYR A 247 -12.96 -7.68 -37.76
N LEU A 248 -12.72 -8.67 -36.92
CA LEU A 248 -13.57 -9.03 -35.79
C LEU A 248 -13.04 -8.37 -34.50
N THR A 249 -13.66 -7.25 -34.10
CA THR A 249 -13.29 -6.50 -32.90
C THR A 249 -14.10 -6.98 -31.70
N ILE A 250 -13.45 -7.65 -30.75
CA ILE A 250 -14.10 -8.18 -29.53
C ILE A 250 -14.08 -7.13 -28.42
N THR A 251 -12.98 -6.39 -28.30
CA THR A 251 -12.78 -5.34 -27.30
C THR A 251 -12.19 -4.10 -27.97
N LEU A 252 -12.12 -2.97 -27.25
CA LEU A 252 -11.53 -1.74 -27.77
C LEU A 252 -10.05 -1.89 -28.18
N THR A 253 -9.37 -2.91 -27.65
CA THR A 253 -7.94 -3.17 -27.84
C THR A 253 -7.66 -4.43 -28.63
N LYS A 254 -8.65 -5.30 -28.85
CA LYS A 254 -8.45 -6.60 -29.50
C LYS A 254 -9.34 -6.78 -30.72
N THR A 255 -8.68 -6.79 -31.88
CA THR A 255 -9.27 -7.10 -33.19
C THR A 255 -8.55 -8.30 -33.80
N PHE A 256 -9.31 -9.29 -34.24
CA PHE A 256 -8.82 -10.45 -34.97
C PHE A 256 -9.08 -10.27 -36.46
N ILE A 257 -8.10 -10.64 -37.29
CA ILE A 257 -8.26 -10.64 -38.75
C ILE A 257 -8.58 -12.06 -39.21
N VAL A 258 -9.85 -12.33 -39.44
CA VAL A 258 -10.36 -13.65 -39.83
C VAL A 258 -10.45 -13.71 -41.34
N HIS A 259 -9.70 -14.63 -41.94
CA HIS A 259 -9.75 -14.84 -43.38
C HIS A 259 -10.87 -15.83 -43.73
N ILE A 260 -11.83 -15.41 -44.56
CA ILE A 260 -12.92 -16.25 -45.03
C ILE A 260 -12.99 -16.22 -46.56
N ASN A 261 -12.92 -17.40 -47.17
CA ASN A 261 -13.14 -17.59 -48.60
C ASN A 261 -14.43 -18.40 -48.85
N PHE A 262 -15.41 -17.73 -49.44
CA PHE A 262 -16.71 -18.26 -49.84
C PHE A 262 -17.02 -17.99 -51.32
N THR A 263 -15.98 -17.87 -52.16
CA THR A 263 -16.09 -17.69 -53.62
C THR A 263 -17.01 -18.70 -54.31
N ASN A 264 -17.15 -19.91 -53.73
CA ASN A 264 -17.99 -20.99 -54.23
C ASN A 264 -19.34 -21.13 -53.50
N TYR A 265 -19.83 -20.09 -52.81
CA TYR A 265 -21.11 -20.13 -52.10
C TYR A 265 -22.26 -20.61 -53.02
N PRO A 266 -23.07 -21.61 -52.63
CA PRO A 266 -23.33 -22.08 -51.25
C PRO A 266 -22.47 -23.24 -50.74
N ALA A 267 -21.37 -23.59 -51.41
CA ALA A 267 -20.41 -24.57 -50.88
C ALA A 267 -19.81 -24.09 -49.54
N ARG A 268 -19.35 -25.04 -48.71
CA ARG A 268 -18.76 -24.74 -47.39
C ARG A 268 -17.60 -23.77 -47.55
N PRO A 269 -17.58 -22.64 -46.81
CA PRO A 269 -16.48 -21.68 -46.89
C PRO A 269 -15.22 -22.24 -46.22
N SER A 270 -14.06 -21.74 -46.63
CA SER A 270 -12.82 -21.95 -45.87
C SER A 270 -12.58 -20.76 -44.95
N VAL A 271 -12.51 -21.03 -43.65
CA VAL A 271 -12.22 -20.08 -42.59
C VAL A 271 -10.81 -20.35 -42.07
N ASN A 272 -10.00 -19.30 -41.98
CA ASN A 272 -8.68 -19.32 -41.36
C ASN A 272 -8.61 -18.19 -40.31
N VAL A 273 -8.36 -18.57 -39.07
CA VAL A 273 -8.26 -17.64 -37.94
C VAL A 273 -6.79 -17.42 -37.59
N PRO A 274 -6.41 -16.25 -37.05
CA PRO A 274 -5.04 -16.01 -36.60
C PRO A 274 -4.68 -16.98 -35.47
N GLU A 275 -3.38 -17.24 -35.29
CA GLU A 275 -2.88 -18.20 -34.29
C GLU A 275 -3.39 -17.91 -32.88
N GLU A 276 -3.49 -16.63 -32.51
CA GLU A 276 -4.05 -16.19 -31.23
C GLU A 276 -5.50 -16.67 -31.02
N ALA A 277 -6.38 -16.49 -32.01
CA ALA A 277 -7.76 -16.96 -31.93
C ALA A 277 -7.85 -18.48 -32.02
N TYR A 278 -6.95 -19.12 -32.78
CA TYR A 278 -6.84 -20.58 -32.84
C TYR A 278 -6.46 -21.18 -31.48
N ASN A 279 -5.54 -20.55 -30.74
CA ASN A 279 -5.13 -21.02 -29.42
C ASN A 279 -6.27 -20.95 -28.39
N LEU A 280 -7.16 -19.97 -28.52
CA LEU A 280 -8.30 -19.78 -27.63
C LEU A 280 -9.47 -20.72 -27.96
N ILE A 281 -9.84 -20.84 -29.23
CA ILE A 281 -11.06 -21.58 -29.64
C ILE A 281 -10.74 -23.02 -30.06
N GLY A 282 -9.55 -23.25 -30.62
CA GLY A 282 -9.14 -24.47 -31.29
C GLY A 282 -9.56 -24.54 -32.76
N ASP A 283 -9.68 -25.77 -33.28
CA ASP A 283 -10.11 -26.00 -34.67
C ASP A 283 -11.56 -25.52 -34.90
N VAL A 284 -11.69 -24.42 -35.64
CA VAL A 284 -12.97 -23.79 -35.99
C VAL A 284 -13.95 -24.75 -36.68
N TYR A 285 -13.46 -25.73 -37.44
CA TYR A 285 -14.33 -26.67 -38.15
C TYR A 285 -14.95 -27.74 -37.24
N GLN A 286 -14.37 -27.94 -36.04
CA GLN A 286 -14.90 -28.84 -35.02
C GLN A 286 -15.75 -28.09 -34.00
N LYS A 287 -15.36 -26.85 -33.71
CA LYS A 287 -15.87 -26.04 -32.61
C LYS A 287 -17.06 -25.17 -32.99
N LEU A 288 -17.12 -24.68 -34.23
CA LEU A 288 -18.25 -23.89 -34.73
C LEU A 288 -19.34 -24.82 -35.27
N ASP A 289 -20.52 -24.78 -34.68
CA ASP A 289 -21.70 -25.57 -35.04
C ASP A 289 -22.18 -25.24 -36.46
N VAL A 290 -22.11 -23.96 -36.87
CA VAL A 290 -22.46 -23.52 -38.23
C VAL A 290 -21.56 -24.18 -39.27
N LEU A 291 -20.23 -24.22 -39.02
CA LEU A 291 -19.30 -24.88 -39.93
C LEU A 291 -19.43 -26.41 -39.88
N ARG A 292 -19.63 -26.99 -38.69
CA ARG A 292 -19.68 -28.45 -38.51
C ARG A 292 -20.89 -29.07 -39.20
N ASN A 293 -22.03 -28.39 -39.18
CA ASN A 293 -23.29 -28.87 -39.72
C ASN A 293 -23.64 -28.26 -41.09
N TRP A 294 -22.66 -27.70 -41.80
CA TRP A 294 -22.89 -26.98 -43.05
C TRP A 294 -23.59 -27.83 -44.12
N ASN A 295 -24.70 -27.31 -44.66
CA ASN A 295 -25.49 -27.97 -45.70
C ASN A 295 -25.59 -27.09 -46.95
N ALA A 296 -24.96 -27.48 -48.06
CA ALA A 296 -24.99 -26.69 -49.30
C ALA A 296 -26.39 -26.54 -49.94
N LYS A 297 -27.39 -27.33 -49.51
CA LYS A 297 -28.78 -27.21 -49.97
C LYS A 297 -29.59 -26.15 -49.22
N GLU A 298 -29.17 -25.87 -47.99
CA GLU A 298 -29.76 -24.88 -47.08
C GLU A 298 -28.58 -24.26 -46.31
N PRO A 299 -27.75 -23.45 -47.00
CA PRO A 299 -26.56 -22.89 -46.41
C PRO A 299 -26.93 -21.87 -45.33
N SER A 300 -26.24 -21.90 -44.19
CA SER A 300 -26.26 -20.79 -43.26
C SER A 300 -25.64 -19.54 -43.89
N HIS A 301 -25.89 -18.38 -43.31
CA HIS A 301 -25.23 -17.16 -43.74
C HIS A 301 -23.77 -17.17 -43.29
N ILE A 302 -22.89 -16.50 -44.03
CA ILE A 302 -21.49 -16.35 -43.64
C ILE A 302 -21.38 -15.54 -42.35
N VAL A 303 -22.28 -14.59 -42.14
CA VAL A 303 -22.36 -13.79 -40.90
C VAL A 303 -22.62 -14.66 -39.67
N ASP A 304 -23.38 -15.76 -39.79
CA ASP A 304 -23.65 -16.68 -38.68
C ASP A 304 -22.36 -17.34 -38.15
N ILE A 305 -21.38 -17.59 -39.03
CA ILE A 305 -20.06 -18.10 -38.64
C ILE A 305 -19.32 -17.05 -37.80
N LEU A 306 -19.41 -15.78 -38.19
CA LEU A 306 -18.77 -14.66 -37.48
C LEU A 306 -19.44 -14.41 -36.12
N HIS A 307 -20.76 -14.43 -36.04
CA HIS A 307 -21.49 -14.35 -34.77
C HIS A 307 -21.12 -15.48 -33.82
N GLU A 308 -21.02 -16.71 -34.33
CA GLU A 308 -20.62 -17.84 -33.48
C GLU A 308 -19.16 -17.69 -33.00
N LEU A 309 -18.27 -17.21 -33.87
CA LEU A 309 -16.88 -16.94 -33.51
C LEU A 309 -16.77 -15.82 -32.46
N GLU A 310 -17.51 -14.74 -32.64
CA GLU A 310 -17.61 -13.61 -31.71
C GLU A 310 -18.11 -14.06 -30.34
N ASN A 311 -19.22 -14.81 -30.31
CA ASN A 311 -19.78 -15.36 -29.08
C ASN A 311 -18.78 -16.25 -28.33
N LYS A 312 -17.97 -17.04 -29.05
CA LYS A 312 -16.93 -17.87 -28.43
C LYS A 312 -15.70 -17.08 -27.97
N LEU A 313 -15.45 -15.90 -28.53
CA LEU A 313 -14.35 -15.01 -28.13
C LEU A 313 -14.78 -13.97 -27.07
N PHE A 314 -16.08 -13.80 -26.84
CA PHE A 314 -16.60 -12.74 -25.98
C PHE A 314 -16.07 -12.78 -24.55
N PHE A 315 -15.72 -13.97 -24.02
CA PHE A 315 -15.13 -14.12 -22.68
C PHE A 315 -13.79 -13.35 -22.51
N ILE A 316 -13.10 -13.00 -23.61
CA ILE A 316 -11.91 -12.14 -23.57
C ILE A 316 -12.24 -10.79 -22.93
N LYS A 317 -13.46 -10.28 -23.13
CA LYS A 317 -13.92 -9.04 -22.49
C LYS A 317 -13.89 -9.15 -20.96
N ASP A 318 -14.34 -10.28 -20.42
CA ASP A 318 -14.34 -10.53 -18.98
C ASP A 318 -12.90 -10.66 -18.46
N ILE A 319 -12.03 -11.34 -19.22
CA ILE A 319 -10.59 -11.43 -18.91
C ILE A 319 -9.93 -10.06 -18.90
N GLU A 320 -10.22 -9.18 -19.87
CA GLU A 320 -9.68 -7.83 -19.90
C GLU A 320 -10.16 -6.98 -18.71
N GLN A 321 -11.41 -7.17 -18.26
CA GLN A 321 -11.93 -6.49 -17.07
C GLN A 321 -11.19 -6.94 -15.81
N GLU A 322 -11.00 -8.24 -15.63
CA GLU A 322 -10.24 -8.76 -14.49
C GLU A 322 -8.76 -8.35 -14.55
N SER A 323 -8.15 -8.38 -15.74
CA SER A 323 -6.78 -7.88 -15.94
C SER A 323 -6.64 -6.39 -15.58
N LYS A 324 -7.62 -5.55 -15.94
CA LYS A 324 -7.67 -4.14 -15.54
C LYS A 324 -7.77 -3.93 -14.04
N LYS A 325 -8.53 -4.77 -13.32
CA LYS A 325 -8.58 -4.71 -11.84
C LYS A 325 -7.22 -5.00 -11.24
N ILE A 326 -6.53 -6.03 -11.73
CA ILE A 326 -5.18 -6.39 -11.28
C ILE A 326 -4.19 -5.26 -11.58
N LEU A 327 -4.19 -4.73 -12.80
CA LEU A 327 -3.36 -3.58 -13.21
C LEU A 327 -3.64 -2.30 -12.41
N GLY A 328 -4.86 -2.14 -11.89
CA GLY A 328 -5.23 -1.01 -11.04
C GLY A 328 -4.55 -1.03 -9.67
N GLU A 329 -4.13 -2.20 -9.20
CA GLU A 329 -3.51 -2.38 -7.87
C GLU A 329 -2.03 -2.76 -7.92
N TYR A 330 -1.61 -3.44 -8.99
CA TYR A 330 -0.29 -4.01 -9.12
C TYR A 330 0.37 -3.60 -10.43
N GLN A 331 1.68 -3.38 -10.38
CA GLN A 331 2.48 -3.31 -11.59
C GLN A 331 2.48 -4.68 -12.25
N CYS A 332 2.08 -4.73 -13.52
CA CYS A 332 2.07 -5.97 -14.30
C CYS A 332 2.65 -5.77 -15.69
N ASP A 333 3.36 -6.78 -16.18
CA ASP A 333 3.76 -6.91 -17.57
C ASP A 333 2.77 -7.83 -18.28
N LEU A 334 2.12 -7.32 -19.33
CA LEU A 334 1.21 -8.10 -20.18
C LEU A 334 2.01 -8.89 -21.21
N ASP A 335 1.66 -10.17 -21.40
CA ASP A 335 2.23 -10.97 -22.48
C ASP A 335 1.68 -10.48 -23.83
N SER A 336 2.57 -10.14 -24.77
CA SER A 336 2.16 -9.67 -26.10
C SER A 336 1.44 -10.75 -26.89
N ASP A 337 1.75 -12.01 -26.61
CA ASP A 337 1.32 -13.16 -27.40
C ASP A 337 0.09 -13.83 -26.78
N ASP A 338 -0.22 -13.53 -25.52
CA ASP A 338 -1.34 -14.14 -24.79
C ASP A 338 -2.06 -13.14 -23.88
N VAL A 339 -3.24 -12.72 -24.31
CA VAL A 339 -4.09 -11.76 -23.59
C VAL A 339 -4.58 -12.26 -22.22
N THR A 340 -4.45 -13.56 -21.97
CA THR A 340 -4.88 -14.18 -20.71
C THR A 340 -3.77 -14.23 -19.68
N LYS A 341 -2.50 -14.01 -20.08
CA LYS A 341 -1.33 -14.07 -19.22
C LYS A 341 -0.87 -12.68 -18.80
N LEU A 342 -0.56 -12.57 -17.52
CA LEU A 342 -0.02 -11.37 -16.91
C LEU A 342 1.05 -11.74 -15.89
N GLN A 343 2.16 -11.03 -15.90
CA GLN A 343 3.22 -11.17 -14.92
C GLN A 343 3.07 -10.07 -13.88
N VAL A 344 2.75 -10.43 -12.64
CA VAL A 344 2.51 -9.51 -11.52
C VAL A 344 3.79 -9.27 -10.74
N HIS A 345 4.06 -8.01 -10.42
CA HIS A 345 5.22 -7.58 -9.65
C HIS A 345 4.80 -7.35 -8.19
N LEU A 346 5.31 -8.19 -7.28
CA LEU A 346 5.09 -8.09 -5.85
C LEU A 346 6.29 -7.42 -5.18
N VAL A 347 6.11 -6.18 -4.74
CA VAL A 347 7.15 -5.43 -4.02
C VAL A 347 6.94 -5.56 -2.52
N THR A 348 7.99 -5.93 -1.80
CA THR A 348 7.96 -6.14 -0.35
C THR A 348 8.50 -4.95 0.44
N TYR A 349 8.28 -4.96 1.75
CA TYR A 349 8.83 -3.99 2.71
C TYR A 349 10.34 -3.71 2.56
N GLY A 350 11.12 -4.71 2.12
CA GLY A 350 12.55 -4.57 1.85
C GLY A 350 12.90 -4.05 0.46
N PHE A 351 11.93 -3.54 -0.31
CA PHE A 351 12.03 -3.18 -1.72
C PHE A 351 12.53 -4.33 -2.61
N LYS A 352 12.35 -5.57 -2.16
CA LYS A 352 12.62 -6.73 -2.98
C LYS A 352 11.38 -7.04 -3.79
N GLU A 353 11.60 -7.16 -5.08
CA GLU A 353 10.58 -7.46 -6.08
C GLU A 353 10.56 -8.97 -6.38
N TYR A 354 9.34 -9.50 -6.49
CA TYR A 354 9.10 -10.88 -6.89
C TYR A 354 8.11 -10.91 -8.05
N LEU A 355 8.40 -11.76 -9.04
CA LEU A 355 7.56 -11.95 -10.21
C LEU A 355 6.68 -13.19 -10.04
N MET A 356 5.42 -13.05 -10.41
CA MET A 356 4.40 -14.10 -10.35
C MET A 356 3.64 -14.14 -11.67
N ASP A 357 3.61 -15.30 -12.32
CA ASP A 357 2.85 -15.46 -13.57
C ASP A 357 1.42 -15.88 -13.24
N VAL A 358 0.45 -15.12 -13.74
CA VAL A 358 -0.98 -15.34 -13.56
C VAL A 358 -1.61 -15.55 -14.93
N ASN A 359 -2.36 -16.63 -15.09
CA ASN A 359 -3.10 -16.93 -16.30
C ASN A 359 -4.61 -16.99 -16.00
N LEU A 360 -5.37 -16.16 -16.71
CA LEU A 360 -6.82 -15.97 -16.59
C LEU A 360 -7.63 -16.82 -17.58
N GLU A 361 -7.00 -17.71 -18.36
CA GLU A 361 -7.67 -18.56 -19.37
C GLU A 361 -8.84 -19.39 -18.83
N THR A 362 -8.83 -19.68 -17.52
CA THR A 362 -9.83 -20.49 -16.85
C THR A 362 -11.03 -19.69 -16.33
N HIS A 363 -11.04 -18.37 -16.46
CA HIS A 363 -12.13 -17.51 -15.96
C HIS A 363 -13.50 -17.98 -16.48
N PRO A 364 -14.55 -18.09 -15.63
CA PRO A 364 -14.69 -17.58 -14.26
C PRO A 364 -14.20 -18.52 -13.13
N LYS A 365 -13.45 -19.57 -13.46
CA LYS A 365 -12.80 -20.45 -12.47
C LYS A 365 -11.53 -19.79 -11.92
N PRO A 366 -10.95 -20.31 -10.82
CA PRO A 366 -9.71 -19.77 -10.28
C PRO A 366 -8.62 -19.68 -11.34
N PRO A 367 -7.82 -18.61 -11.34
CA PRO A 367 -6.71 -18.45 -12.27
C PRO A 367 -5.62 -19.49 -12.01
N ILE A 368 -4.82 -19.75 -13.03
CA ILE A 368 -3.62 -20.59 -12.91
C ILE A 368 -2.46 -19.68 -12.52
N ILE A 369 -1.94 -19.86 -11.32
CA ILE A 369 -0.83 -19.05 -10.80
C ILE A 369 0.43 -19.90 -10.70
N ASN A 370 1.49 -19.47 -11.36
CA ASN A 370 2.80 -20.09 -11.27
C ASN A 370 3.73 -19.26 -10.38
N LEU A 371 4.05 -19.81 -9.22
CA LEU A 371 4.99 -19.21 -8.28
C LEU A 371 6.41 -19.66 -8.59
N SER A 372 7.34 -18.70 -8.67
CA SER A 372 8.78 -19.00 -8.70
C SER A 372 9.21 -19.78 -7.46
N SER A 373 10.31 -20.54 -7.55
CA SER A 373 10.82 -21.32 -6.40
C SER A 373 11.15 -20.44 -5.19
N GLN A 374 11.55 -19.18 -5.43
CA GLN A 374 11.80 -18.21 -4.36
C GLN A 374 10.50 -17.79 -3.67
N LEU A 375 9.45 -17.50 -4.44
CA LEU A 375 8.13 -17.15 -3.88
C LEU A 375 7.53 -18.32 -3.07
N GLN A 376 7.64 -19.55 -3.58
CA GLN A 376 7.17 -20.73 -2.86
C GLN A 376 7.86 -20.90 -1.50
N GLN A 377 9.16 -20.63 -1.42
CA GLN A 377 9.92 -20.67 -0.17
C GLN A 377 9.49 -19.57 0.81
N ILE A 378 9.02 -18.43 0.32
CA ILE A 378 8.58 -17.32 1.17
C ILE A 378 7.16 -17.54 1.65
N ILE A 379 6.24 -17.94 0.78
CA ILE A 379 4.82 -18.12 1.11
C ILE A 379 4.64 -19.28 2.08
N MET A 380 5.46 -20.34 1.95
CA MET A 380 5.46 -21.51 2.84
C MET A 380 4.08 -22.20 2.98
N SER A 381 3.20 -22.02 2.00
CA SER A 381 1.86 -22.60 1.94
C SER A 381 1.51 -22.91 0.49
N PRO A 382 0.87 -24.05 0.20
CA PRO A 382 0.42 -24.36 -1.14
C PRO A 382 -0.74 -23.44 -1.55
N LEU A 383 -0.84 -23.09 -2.83
CA LEU A 383 -1.90 -22.21 -3.36
C LEU A 383 -3.31 -22.73 -3.03
N THR A 384 -3.50 -24.05 -3.01
CA THR A 384 -4.77 -24.70 -2.66
C THR A 384 -5.20 -24.47 -1.21
N GLU A 385 -4.29 -24.01 -0.35
CA GLU A 385 -4.60 -23.71 1.05
C GLU A 385 -5.04 -22.28 1.30
N LEU A 386 -4.87 -21.39 0.33
CA LEU A 386 -5.28 -19.98 0.40
C LEU A 386 -6.80 -19.88 0.58
N LYS A 387 -7.23 -18.90 1.38
CA LYS A 387 -8.65 -18.68 1.68
C LYS A 387 -9.43 -18.30 0.43
N SER A 388 -8.85 -17.42 -0.37
CA SER A 388 -9.37 -16.98 -1.68
C SER A 388 -9.58 -18.15 -2.65
N TYR A 389 -8.67 -19.12 -2.70
CA TYR A 389 -8.85 -20.35 -3.49
C TYR A 389 -9.91 -21.30 -2.91
N LYS A 390 -9.90 -21.52 -1.60
CA LYS A 390 -10.83 -22.45 -0.93
C LYS A 390 -12.28 -22.00 -1.01
N ASN A 391 -12.50 -20.70 -0.94
CA ASN A 391 -13.82 -20.09 -0.90
C ASN A 391 -14.22 -19.51 -2.26
N TRP A 392 -13.59 -19.95 -3.35
CA TRP A 392 -13.88 -19.43 -4.69
C TRP A 392 -15.32 -19.72 -5.10
N VAL A 393 -16.04 -18.66 -5.46
CA VAL A 393 -17.38 -18.70 -6.02
C VAL A 393 -17.32 -18.18 -7.46
N GLU A 394 -17.67 -19.05 -8.43
CA GLU A 394 -17.64 -18.70 -9.85
C GLU A 394 -18.51 -17.47 -10.14
N GLY A 395 -17.92 -16.43 -10.72
CA GLY A 395 -18.60 -15.18 -11.07
C GLY A 395 -18.75 -14.15 -9.95
N GLU A 396 -18.43 -14.51 -8.70
CA GLU A 396 -18.42 -13.58 -7.56
C GLU A 396 -17.00 -13.29 -7.06
N THR A 397 -16.12 -14.31 -7.03
CA THR A 397 -14.74 -14.14 -6.58
C THR A 397 -13.85 -13.63 -7.71
N GLU A 398 -13.00 -12.66 -7.40
CA GLU A 398 -12.12 -12.01 -8.37
C GLU A 398 -10.69 -12.56 -8.27
N PRO A 399 -9.96 -12.74 -9.39
CA PRO A 399 -8.56 -13.14 -9.38
C PRO A 399 -7.65 -12.23 -8.52
N VAL A 400 -7.98 -10.93 -8.44
CA VAL A 400 -7.20 -9.96 -7.64
C VAL A 400 -7.20 -10.28 -6.14
N GLU A 401 -8.26 -10.92 -5.61
CA GLU A 401 -8.34 -11.36 -4.21
C GLU A 401 -7.23 -12.36 -3.87
N ILE A 402 -6.94 -13.29 -4.78
CA ILE A 402 -5.87 -14.28 -4.61
C ILE A 402 -4.51 -13.57 -4.61
N ILE A 403 -4.33 -12.60 -5.51
CA ILE A 403 -3.10 -11.82 -5.62
C ILE A 403 -2.88 -10.99 -4.36
N ARG A 404 -3.92 -10.38 -3.79
CA ARG A 404 -3.87 -9.67 -2.50
C ARG A 404 -3.45 -10.58 -1.35
N GLU A 405 -4.03 -11.77 -1.24
CA GLU A 405 -3.65 -12.74 -0.20
C GLU A 405 -2.19 -13.17 -0.34
N LEU A 406 -1.74 -13.43 -1.57
CA LEU A 406 -0.35 -13.76 -1.88
C LEU A 406 0.61 -12.61 -1.57
N ALA A 407 0.28 -11.38 -2.00
CA ALA A 407 1.07 -10.19 -1.73
C ALA A 407 1.24 -9.97 -0.21
N TRP A 408 0.17 -10.14 0.56
CA TRP A 408 0.22 -10.04 2.02
C TRP A 408 1.12 -11.12 2.64
N LEU A 409 1.02 -12.39 2.19
CA LEU A 409 1.89 -13.48 2.69
C LEU A 409 3.36 -13.21 2.36
N VAL A 410 3.64 -12.73 1.15
CA VAL A 410 4.99 -12.41 0.70
C VAL A 410 5.58 -11.25 1.51
N ASP A 411 4.81 -10.18 1.74
CA ASP A 411 5.25 -9.05 2.54
C ASP A 411 5.49 -9.44 4.00
N LYS A 412 4.51 -10.12 4.62
CA LYS A 412 4.61 -10.63 5.98
C LYS A 412 5.84 -11.49 6.19
N ASN A 413 6.01 -12.54 5.38
CA ASN A 413 7.09 -13.49 5.58
C ASN A 413 8.46 -12.88 5.21
N SER A 414 8.50 -11.97 4.24
CA SER A 414 9.72 -11.20 3.94
C SER A 414 10.14 -10.32 5.11
N ARG A 415 9.18 -9.64 5.76
CA ARG A 415 9.45 -8.87 6.97
C ARG A 415 9.94 -9.73 8.12
N ILE A 416 9.27 -10.85 8.41
CA ILE A 416 9.70 -11.77 9.47
C ILE A 416 11.13 -12.25 9.23
N ASN A 417 11.46 -12.65 7.99
CA ASN A 417 12.81 -13.08 7.63
C ASN A 417 13.83 -11.96 7.82
N PHE A 418 13.52 -10.73 7.37
CA PHE A 418 14.37 -9.57 7.58
C PHE A 418 14.64 -9.30 9.06
N GLU A 419 13.59 -9.30 9.89
CA GLU A 419 13.73 -9.05 11.32
C GLU A 419 14.53 -10.15 12.03
N ILE A 420 14.33 -11.42 11.66
CA ILE A 420 15.11 -12.54 12.20
C ILE A 420 16.58 -12.40 11.82
N ASP A 421 16.88 -12.04 10.57
CA ASP A 421 18.27 -11.89 10.12
C ASP A 421 18.95 -10.72 10.85
N LEU A 422 18.23 -9.61 11.06
CA LEU A 422 18.73 -8.50 11.89
C LEU A 422 19.00 -8.94 13.34
N LEU A 423 18.15 -9.79 13.91
CA LEU A 423 18.36 -10.32 15.26
C LEU A 423 19.56 -11.28 15.33
N LYS A 424 19.78 -12.12 14.31
CA LYS A 424 20.93 -13.04 14.26
C LYS A 424 22.28 -12.31 14.23
N GLU A 425 22.33 -11.07 13.73
CA GLU A 425 23.53 -10.24 13.80
C GLU A 425 23.91 -9.87 15.24
N HIS A 426 22.91 -9.74 16.12
CA HIS A 426 23.06 -9.26 17.50
C HIS A 426 23.11 -10.41 18.52
N TYR A 427 22.44 -11.52 18.24
CA TYR A 427 22.29 -12.64 19.16
C TYR A 427 22.75 -13.96 18.52
N LYS A 428 23.62 -14.69 19.23
CA LYS A 428 24.25 -15.92 18.70
C LYS A 428 23.34 -17.14 18.70
N GLU A 429 22.38 -17.18 19.60
CA GLU A 429 21.52 -18.33 19.89
C GLU A 429 20.07 -17.93 19.61
N ILE A 430 19.72 -17.89 18.32
CA ILE A 430 18.38 -17.63 17.81
C ILE A 430 17.94 -18.78 16.92
N GLU A 431 16.77 -19.33 17.20
CA GLU A 431 16.13 -20.37 16.40
C GLU A 431 14.71 -19.95 16.05
N TYR A 432 14.42 -19.85 14.75
CA TYR A 432 13.06 -19.59 14.24
C TYR A 432 12.48 -20.84 13.60
N ASN A 433 11.31 -21.24 14.06
CA ASN A 433 10.51 -22.28 13.41
C ASN A 433 9.32 -21.65 12.69
N ALA A 434 9.41 -21.57 11.36
CA ALA A 434 8.39 -21.01 10.51
C ALA A 434 7.05 -21.78 10.52
N SER A 435 7.07 -23.11 10.74
CA SER A 435 5.85 -23.93 10.77
C SER A 435 4.95 -23.64 11.97
N THR A 436 5.56 -23.27 13.09
CA THR A 436 4.85 -22.92 14.33
C THR A 436 4.81 -21.41 14.56
N SER A 437 5.51 -20.62 13.73
CA SER A 437 5.74 -19.19 13.94
C SER A 437 6.34 -18.88 15.32
N ILE A 438 7.25 -19.74 15.80
CA ILE A 438 7.88 -19.59 17.13
C ILE A 438 9.34 -19.21 16.95
N LEU A 439 9.76 -18.14 17.62
CA LEU A 439 11.13 -17.67 17.72
C LEU A 439 11.63 -17.92 19.14
N ASN A 440 12.70 -18.70 19.28
CA ASN A 440 13.40 -18.89 20.55
C ASN A 440 14.69 -18.08 20.54
N VAL A 441 14.94 -17.34 21.63
CA VAL A 441 16.12 -16.48 21.77
C VAL A 441 16.73 -16.61 23.15
N ASP A 442 18.04 -16.86 23.19
CA ASP A 442 18.81 -16.94 24.42
C ASP A 442 19.61 -15.66 24.62
N MET A 443 19.31 -14.94 25.71
CA MET A 443 19.98 -13.69 26.08
C MET A 443 20.77 -13.86 27.36
N LYS A 444 22.03 -13.41 27.34
CA LYS A 444 22.89 -13.39 28.54
C LYS A 444 22.74 -12.06 29.28
N GLY A 445 22.27 -12.12 30.52
CA GLY A 445 22.28 -10.99 31.44
C GLY A 445 23.45 -11.11 32.41
N LYS A 446 24.36 -10.13 32.41
CA LYS A 446 25.42 -10.06 33.42
C LYS A 446 24.87 -9.46 34.70
N MET A 447 24.58 -10.27 35.72
CA MET A 447 24.34 -9.76 37.06
C MET A 447 25.66 -9.68 37.83
N LYS A 448 25.76 -8.77 38.81
CA LYS A 448 27.01 -8.54 39.57
C LYS A 448 27.54 -9.80 40.26
N THR A 449 26.70 -10.80 40.52
CA THR A 449 27.03 -12.01 41.26
C THR A 449 27.11 -13.25 40.38
N GLN A 450 26.36 -13.33 39.28
CA GLN A 450 26.32 -14.48 38.35
C GLN A 450 25.89 -14.04 36.94
N ASP A 451 26.39 -14.73 35.91
CA ASP A 451 25.86 -14.61 34.55
C ASP A 451 24.57 -15.45 34.48
N LEU A 452 23.42 -14.80 34.31
CA LEU A 452 22.14 -15.47 34.11
C LEU A 452 21.84 -15.55 32.61
N MET A 453 21.42 -16.72 32.16
CA MET A 453 20.84 -16.90 30.84
C MET A 453 19.32 -16.74 30.94
N PHE A 454 18.72 -16.02 30.00
CA PHE A 454 17.28 -15.89 29.85
C PHE A 454 16.89 -16.49 28.50
N GLN A 455 16.05 -17.52 28.51
CA GLN A 455 15.48 -18.10 27.29
C GLN A 455 14.07 -17.55 27.07
N PHE A 456 13.88 -16.90 25.93
CA PHE A 456 12.61 -16.32 25.51
C PHE A 456 12.00 -17.16 24.40
N GLN A 457 10.71 -17.46 24.52
CA GLN A 457 9.88 -17.97 23.45
C GLN A 457 8.91 -16.89 23.01
N ILE A 458 8.99 -16.52 21.74
CA ILE A 458 8.13 -15.53 21.12
C ILE A 458 7.26 -16.25 20.10
N ASN A 459 5.95 -16.17 20.28
CA ASN A 459 4.99 -16.68 19.31
C ASN A 459 4.45 -15.51 18.48
N LEU A 460 4.75 -15.56 17.18
CA LEU A 460 4.28 -14.59 16.19
C LEU A 460 2.89 -15.01 15.72
N PRO A 461 1.84 -14.21 15.97
CA PRO A 461 0.49 -14.55 15.53
C PRO A 461 0.40 -14.59 13.99
N ILE A 462 -0.65 -15.24 13.48
CA ILE A 462 -0.91 -15.33 12.04
C ILE A 462 -1.01 -13.93 11.41
N GLU A 463 -1.54 -12.95 12.13
CA GLU A 463 -1.70 -11.57 11.67
C GLU A 463 -0.50 -10.67 12.02
N TYR A 464 0.62 -11.22 12.48
CA TYR A 464 1.85 -10.44 12.67
C TYR A 464 2.23 -9.75 11.34
N PRO A 465 2.63 -8.46 11.33
CA PRO A 465 2.92 -7.57 12.48
C PRO A 465 1.71 -6.78 13.01
N MET A 466 0.52 -6.93 12.41
CA MET A 466 -0.70 -6.23 12.83
C MET A 466 -1.14 -6.62 14.23
N LYS A 467 -0.99 -7.90 14.58
CA LYS A 467 -1.16 -8.39 15.96
C LYS A 467 0.18 -8.50 16.67
N VAL A 468 0.18 -8.03 17.92
CA VAL A 468 1.32 -8.06 18.82
C VAL A 468 1.79 -9.51 19.08
N PRO A 469 3.11 -9.78 19.08
CA PRO A 469 3.63 -11.10 19.42
C PRO A 469 3.46 -11.39 20.92
N SER A 470 3.37 -12.67 21.28
CA SER A 470 3.33 -13.09 22.69
C SER A 470 4.69 -13.61 23.13
N ILE A 471 5.16 -13.21 24.31
CA ILE A 471 6.49 -13.56 24.84
C ILE A 471 6.34 -14.34 26.13
N LYS A 472 7.13 -15.42 26.26
CA LYS A 472 7.25 -16.22 27.47
C LYS A 472 8.71 -16.42 27.83
N ILE A 473 9.02 -16.38 29.12
CA ILE A 473 10.33 -16.74 29.66
C ILE A 473 10.26 -18.22 30.02
N ILE A 474 11.04 -19.06 29.34
CA ILE A 474 10.99 -20.53 29.50
C ILE A 474 11.84 -20.97 30.69
N ASN A 475 12.90 -20.23 31.03
CA ASN A 475 13.82 -20.64 32.08
C ASN A 475 13.14 -20.82 33.44
N GLU A 476 13.49 -21.93 34.08
CA GLU A 476 13.30 -22.15 35.51
C GLU A 476 14.52 -21.59 36.23
N PHE A 477 14.29 -20.71 37.20
CA PHE A 477 15.36 -20.19 38.03
C PHE A 477 15.41 -20.96 39.35
N GLU A 478 16.60 -21.41 39.75
CA GLU A 478 16.78 -22.18 41.00
C GLU A 478 16.55 -21.35 42.28
N LEU A 479 16.61 -20.02 42.19
CA LEU A 479 16.52 -19.10 43.32
C LEU A 479 15.23 -18.27 43.26
N GLU A 480 14.47 -18.21 44.36
CA GLU A 480 13.25 -17.39 44.49
C GLU A 480 13.48 -15.91 44.15
N SER A 481 14.68 -15.37 44.42
CA SER A 481 15.03 -13.99 44.06
C SER A 481 15.04 -13.72 42.55
N HIS A 482 15.30 -14.74 41.74
CA HIS A 482 15.27 -14.65 40.28
C HIS A 482 13.85 -14.79 39.73
N GLU A 483 12.93 -15.40 40.48
CA GLU A 483 11.53 -15.49 40.10
C GLU A 483 10.83 -14.12 40.12
N LYS A 484 11.18 -13.28 41.11
CA LYS A 484 10.75 -11.87 41.12
C LYS A 484 11.23 -11.09 39.88
N ILE A 485 12.45 -11.38 39.40
CA ILE A 485 12.99 -10.77 38.17
C ILE A 485 12.17 -11.20 36.94
N LYS A 486 11.71 -12.45 36.91
CA LYS A 486 10.82 -12.96 35.86
C LYS A 486 9.50 -12.21 35.83
N GLU A 487 8.87 -11.99 36.98
CA GLU A 487 7.62 -11.22 37.10
C GLU A 487 7.80 -9.75 36.71
N ASP A 488 8.90 -9.13 37.15
CA ASP A 488 9.23 -7.73 36.80
C ASP A 488 9.50 -7.58 35.29
N LEU A 489 10.15 -8.56 34.65
CA LEU A 489 10.34 -8.59 33.20
C LEU A 489 9.00 -8.80 32.46
N GLN A 490 8.20 -9.77 32.87
CA GLN A 490 6.90 -10.06 32.25
C GLN A 490 5.93 -8.88 32.34
N SER A 491 5.88 -8.20 33.49
CA SER A 491 5.07 -6.99 33.65
C SER A 491 5.56 -5.85 32.77
N SER A 492 6.88 -5.70 32.58
CA SER A 492 7.43 -4.68 31.68
C SER A 492 7.06 -4.87 30.21
N PHE A 493 6.81 -6.10 29.78
CA PHE A 493 6.39 -6.37 28.40
C PHE A 493 5.00 -5.82 28.09
N LYS A 494 4.10 -5.76 29.08
CA LYS A 494 2.77 -5.17 28.87
C LYS A 494 2.86 -3.74 28.36
N ASN A 495 3.66 -2.91 29.03
CA ASN A 495 3.83 -1.50 28.63
C ASN A 495 4.38 -1.37 27.21
N PHE A 496 5.26 -2.27 26.77
CA PHE A 496 5.76 -2.26 25.40
C PHE A 496 4.71 -2.69 24.38
N PHE A 497 3.85 -3.65 24.76
CA PHE A 497 2.77 -4.13 23.91
C PHE A 497 1.61 -3.14 23.79
N ASP A 498 1.39 -2.29 24.79
CA ASP A 498 0.40 -1.21 24.73
C ASP A 498 0.73 -0.20 23.61
N ASP A 499 2.02 0.00 23.32
CA ASP A 499 2.51 0.85 22.23
C ASP A 499 2.80 0.08 20.93
N TRP A 500 2.41 -1.20 20.81
CA TRP A 500 2.70 -2.00 19.63
C TRP A 500 1.91 -1.51 18.42
N SER A 501 2.61 -1.32 17.30
CA SER A 501 2.02 -0.94 16.02
C SER A 501 2.49 -1.87 14.91
N PRO A 502 1.81 -1.88 13.75
CA PRO A 502 2.32 -2.55 12.56
C PRO A 502 3.69 -2.08 12.13
N PHE A 503 4.22 -0.95 12.61
CA PHE A 503 5.55 -0.45 12.27
C PHE A 503 6.63 -0.82 13.30
N SER A 504 6.24 -1.47 14.40
CA SER A 504 7.16 -1.92 15.45
C SER A 504 7.96 -3.15 15.01
N TYR A 505 9.25 -3.21 15.32
CA TYR A 505 10.11 -4.35 15.00
C TYR A 505 10.42 -5.20 16.22
N LEU A 506 10.69 -6.49 16.01
CA LEU A 506 11.19 -7.39 17.05
C LEU A 506 12.51 -6.89 17.63
N VAL A 507 13.36 -6.21 16.85
CA VAL A 507 14.60 -5.62 17.39
C VAL A 507 14.33 -4.57 18.47
N ASP A 508 13.27 -3.78 18.34
CA ASP A 508 12.89 -2.77 19.35
C ASP A 508 12.43 -3.44 20.63
N LEU A 509 11.65 -4.51 20.49
CA LEU A 509 11.24 -5.38 21.59
C LEU A 509 12.45 -5.96 22.31
N PHE A 510 13.41 -6.54 21.58
CA PHE A 510 14.62 -7.10 22.17
C PHE A 510 15.54 -6.06 22.81
N ASN A 511 15.60 -4.85 22.25
CA ASN A 511 16.28 -3.72 22.87
C ASN A 511 15.61 -3.31 24.19
N ALA A 512 14.28 -3.29 24.23
CA ALA A 512 13.53 -3.04 25.46
C ALA A 512 13.76 -4.13 26.52
N ILE A 513 13.73 -5.41 26.11
CA ILE A 513 14.06 -6.56 26.96
C ILE A 513 15.48 -6.42 27.52
N SER A 514 16.47 -6.17 26.66
CA SER A 514 17.88 -6.01 27.05
C SER A 514 18.07 -4.86 28.04
N LYS A 515 17.45 -3.70 27.76
CA LYS A 515 17.46 -2.55 28.65
C LYS A 515 16.85 -2.91 30.01
N LYS A 516 15.75 -3.65 30.04
CA LYS A 516 15.11 -4.07 31.29
C LYS A 516 15.94 -5.07 32.08
N ILE A 517 16.52 -6.08 31.41
CA ILE A 517 17.48 -7.01 32.04
C ILE A 517 18.63 -6.21 32.65
N PHE A 518 19.16 -5.22 31.92
CA PHE A 518 20.22 -4.36 32.42
C PHE A 518 19.76 -3.52 33.63
N GLU A 519 18.61 -2.86 33.57
CA GLU A 519 18.05 -2.10 34.70
C GLU A 519 17.91 -2.97 35.95
N VAL A 520 17.28 -4.13 35.82
CA VAL A 520 17.08 -5.06 36.94
C VAL A 520 18.44 -5.61 37.45
N SER A 521 19.41 -5.82 36.55
CA SER A 521 20.78 -6.19 36.94
C SER A 521 21.55 -5.08 37.66
N VAL A 522 21.22 -3.82 37.37
CA VAL A 522 21.87 -2.62 37.94
C VAL A 522 21.24 -2.19 39.26
N VAL A 523 20.00 -2.63 39.56
CA VAL A 523 19.35 -2.48 40.88
C VAL A 523 19.93 -3.47 41.90
N SER A 524 21.21 -3.26 42.17
CA SER A 524 21.95 -3.58 43.41
C SER A 524 23.16 -2.66 43.39
N CYS A 525 22.88 -1.36 43.42
CA CYS A 525 23.89 -0.33 43.35
C CYS A 525 24.58 -0.21 44.72
N VAL A 526 25.91 -0.10 44.72
CA VAL A 526 26.70 0.32 45.89
C VAL A 526 26.20 1.67 46.45
N ILE A 527 25.46 2.43 45.64
CA ILE A 527 24.89 3.74 45.96
C ILE A 527 23.49 3.64 46.62
N CYS A 528 22.68 2.61 46.35
CA CYS A 528 21.32 2.53 46.94
C CYS A 528 21.29 1.89 48.34
N HIS A 529 22.43 1.43 48.85
CA HIS A 529 22.65 1.03 50.26
C HIS A 529 21.71 -0.06 50.83
N LYS A 530 20.98 -0.80 49.98
CA LYS A 530 19.97 -1.80 50.36
C LYS A 530 20.46 -3.26 50.32
N ILE A 531 21.74 -3.51 50.13
CA ILE A 531 22.28 -4.88 50.04
C ILE A 531 22.59 -5.38 51.45
N ASP A 532 22.02 -6.52 51.82
CA ASP A 532 22.39 -7.24 53.04
C ASP A 532 23.64 -8.08 52.79
N CYS A 533 24.55 -8.09 53.74
CA CYS A 533 25.78 -8.88 53.66
C CYS A 533 25.42 -10.37 53.65
N PRO A 534 25.86 -11.17 52.66
CA PRO A 534 25.51 -12.59 52.58
C PRO A 534 26.08 -13.42 53.76
N THR A 535 27.05 -12.88 54.49
CA THR A 535 27.70 -13.58 55.62
C THR A 535 27.01 -13.29 56.96
N CYS A 536 26.40 -12.11 57.14
CA CYS A 536 25.82 -11.73 58.43
C CYS A 536 24.43 -11.08 58.34
N SER A 537 23.85 -11.00 57.15
CA SER A 537 22.52 -10.46 56.85
C SER A 537 22.27 -9.02 57.32
N LEU A 538 23.33 -8.28 57.64
CA LEU A 538 23.27 -6.86 58.00
C LEU A 538 23.47 -5.98 56.77
N LYS A 539 22.86 -4.78 56.76
CA LYS A 539 22.97 -3.86 55.63
C LYS A 539 24.42 -3.43 55.45
N ILE A 540 24.93 -3.54 54.22
CA ILE A 540 26.31 -3.16 53.86
C ILE A 540 26.59 -1.67 54.10
N ALA A 541 25.54 -0.85 54.22
CA ALA A 541 25.61 0.57 54.54
C ALA A 541 24.51 0.99 55.53
N GLY A 542 24.37 0.22 56.63
CA GLY A 542 23.60 0.64 57.80
C GLY A 542 24.25 1.83 58.52
N PRO A 543 23.54 2.49 59.45
CA PRO A 543 24.13 3.52 60.30
C PRO A 543 25.32 2.94 61.08
N GLU A 544 26.35 3.76 61.35
CA GLU A 544 27.63 3.40 62.00
C GLU A 544 27.51 2.64 63.34
N GLN A 545 26.30 2.53 63.87
CA GLN A 545 25.95 1.82 65.11
C GLN A 545 25.76 0.30 64.91
N GLU A 546 25.75 -0.21 63.68
CA GLU A 546 25.76 -1.67 63.40
C GLU A 546 27.20 -2.21 63.35
N THR A 547 27.49 -3.25 64.14
CA THR A 547 28.83 -3.70 64.59
C THR A 547 29.73 -4.35 63.52
N CYS A 548 29.45 -4.17 62.22
CA CYS A 548 30.14 -4.88 61.14
C CYS A 548 30.76 -3.94 60.09
N HIS A 549 31.39 -2.86 60.54
CA HIS A 549 32.08 -1.90 59.67
C HIS A 549 33.60 -1.85 59.91
N THR A 550 34.35 -1.47 58.87
CA THR A 550 35.80 -1.29 58.88
C THR A 550 36.16 -0.16 57.94
N ASP A 551 36.93 0.81 58.43
CA ASP A 551 37.32 1.97 57.66
C ASP A 551 38.69 1.78 57.03
N CYS A 552 38.85 2.23 55.78
CA CYS A 552 40.16 2.22 55.14
C CYS A 552 41.09 3.23 55.81
N PRO A 553 42.31 2.83 56.24
CA PRO A 553 43.23 3.72 56.95
C PRO A 553 43.85 4.82 56.09
N TYR A 554 43.59 4.82 54.77
CA TYR A 554 44.15 5.81 53.85
C TYR A 554 43.13 6.77 53.24
N CYS A 555 41.87 6.34 53.10
CA CYS A 555 40.82 7.18 52.53
C CYS A 555 39.60 7.32 53.43
N GLU A 556 39.64 6.71 54.62
CA GLU A 556 38.64 6.81 55.69
C GLU A 556 37.22 6.41 55.26
N ARG A 557 37.07 5.79 54.09
CA ARG A 557 35.79 5.24 53.66
C ARG A 557 35.47 4.00 54.48
N SER A 558 34.25 3.99 55.00
CA SER A 558 33.69 2.84 55.69
C SER A 558 33.26 1.75 54.72
N TYR A 559 33.59 0.52 55.08
CA TYR A 559 33.17 -0.70 54.39
C TYR A 559 32.47 -1.61 55.37
N HIS A 560 31.57 -2.43 54.88
CA HIS A 560 31.15 -3.59 55.63
C HIS A 560 32.32 -4.57 55.77
N LYS A 561 32.58 -5.10 56.97
CA LYS A 561 33.80 -5.86 57.29
C LYS A 561 34.04 -7.05 56.36
N HIS A 562 33.01 -7.87 56.10
CA HIS A 562 33.13 -9.03 55.21
C HIS A 562 33.41 -8.63 53.74
N CYS A 563 32.85 -7.51 53.28
CA CYS A 563 33.12 -6.99 51.95
C CYS A 563 34.55 -6.44 51.83
N TRP A 564 35.05 -5.80 52.89
CA TRP A 564 36.45 -5.38 52.99
C TRP A 564 37.39 -6.58 52.90
N GLU A 565 37.18 -7.61 53.74
CA GLU A 565 37.99 -8.83 53.76
C GLU A 565 38.02 -9.52 52.39
N GLN A 566 36.86 -9.68 51.73
CA GLN A 566 36.79 -10.29 50.40
C GLN A 566 37.50 -9.44 49.33
N THR A 567 37.38 -8.11 49.41
CA THR A 567 38.05 -7.18 48.49
C THR A 567 39.57 -7.26 48.67
N ILE A 568 40.08 -7.26 49.90
CA ILE A 568 41.51 -7.37 50.18
C ILE A 568 42.04 -8.76 49.80
N LYS A 569 41.29 -9.83 50.06
CA LYS A 569 41.67 -11.19 49.66
C LYS A 569 41.77 -11.34 48.13
N SER A 570 40.91 -10.64 47.38
CA SER A 570 40.86 -10.75 45.91
C SER A 570 41.84 -9.81 45.20
N PHE A 571 41.93 -8.55 45.66
CA PHE A 571 42.69 -7.49 44.99
C PHE A 571 43.96 -7.04 45.73
N GLY A 572 44.12 -7.41 47.00
CA GLY A 572 45.25 -6.98 47.86
C GLY A 572 45.29 -5.48 48.14
N LYS A 573 44.26 -4.72 47.75
CA LYS A 573 44.21 -3.26 47.77
C LYS A 573 42.80 -2.78 48.06
N CYS A 574 42.69 -1.60 48.66
CA CYS A 574 41.44 -0.89 48.87
C CYS A 574 40.75 -0.59 47.53
N GLY A 575 39.45 -0.93 47.40
CA GLY A 575 38.70 -0.76 46.14
C GLY A 575 38.48 0.68 45.70
N PHE A 576 38.61 1.66 46.60
CA PHE A 576 38.45 3.08 46.28
C PHE A 576 39.78 3.82 46.09
N CYS A 577 40.73 3.69 47.02
CA CYS A 577 42.01 4.44 46.94
C CYS A 577 43.17 3.63 46.35
N LEU A 578 42.94 2.34 46.05
CA LEU A 578 43.92 1.42 45.43
C LEU A 578 45.23 1.24 46.22
N LYS A 579 45.27 1.65 47.49
CA LYS A 579 46.40 1.43 48.39
C LYS A 579 46.26 0.09 49.12
N THR A 580 47.38 -0.58 49.32
CA THR A 580 47.47 -1.84 50.08
C THR A 580 47.30 -1.54 51.57
N PRO A 581 46.35 -2.18 52.27
CA PRO A 581 46.10 -1.92 53.69
C PRO A 581 47.26 -2.41 54.58
N PRO A 582 47.35 -1.93 55.84
CA PRO A 582 48.31 -2.41 56.81
C PRO A 582 48.15 -3.93 57.06
N PRO A 583 49.23 -4.64 57.44
CA PRO A 583 49.18 -6.08 57.72
C PRO A 583 48.12 -6.49 58.76
N SER A 584 47.80 -5.61 59.72
CA SER A 584 46.77 -5.84 60.74
C SER A 584 45.32 -5.81 60.22
N MET A 585 45.11 -5.38 58.97
CA MET A 585 43.80 -5.28 58.31
C MET A 585 43.71 -6.17 57.06
N MET A 586 44.70 -7.04 56.85
CA MET A 586 44.62 -8.10 55.85
C MET A 586 43.93 -9.33 56.47
N PRO A 587 43.04 -10.01 55.74
CA PRO A 587 42.29 -11.18 56.21
C PRO A 587 43.15 -12.42 56.40
#